data_AF-A0A9W5Z3C8-F1
#
_entry.id   AF-A0A9W5Z3C8-F1
#
_cell.length_a   1.000
_cell.length_b   1.000
_cell.length_c   1.000
_cell.angle_alpha   90.00
_cell.angle_beta   90.00
_cell.angle_gamma   90.00
#
_symmetry.space_group_name_H-M   'P 1'
#
loop_
_entity.id
_entity.type
_entity.pdbx_description
1 polymer ?
#
loop_
_entity_poly.entity_id
_entity_poly.type
_entity_poly.pdbx_seq_one_letter_code
_entity_poly.pdbx_strand_id
1 'polypeptide(L)'
;MLHSDQQNPSRWVSLFWDIAEMSDPLDLARKLDAESETSFKQIPFEEWVRHLLGYHALAVQRFMQQHIMLGDHILRHLRAHPREREKYAAVERHLRQRSPFVHYVIQQVLLGNRPRFQQRQACPPLDVPGFHLLARPIQLLFSTRQKGLTTTLKILDVLSARFEKSHSSASIIDWTRPLDTSMLYLSETLLSDSTDTLVETLTDADIINFDAFSPADLLHHPTRVRYIESKWHALRDAVSECCAAVPDQVARILEATRALHIGRNYHSSTALLHGLRAYLVSNHLRI
;
A
#
# COMPACT_ATOMS: atom_id res chain seq x y z
N MET A 1 3.24 -24.19 25.11
CA MET A 1 2.74 -23.26 26.13
C MET A 1 1.95 -22.18 25.42
N LEU A 2 0.63 -22.19 25.60
CA LEU A 2 -0.29 -21.20 25.10
C LEU A 2 -0.09 -19.91 25.91
N HIS A 3 0.51 -18.88 25.32
CA HIS A 3 0.35 -17.53 25.86
C HIS A 3 -0.96 -16.97 25.32
N SER A 4 -1.94 -17.01 26.22
CA SER A 4 -3.15 -16.19 26.17
C SER A 4 -2.75 -14.71 26.21
N ASP A 5 -2.65 -14.07 25.05
CA ASP A 5 -2.75 -12.62 24.96
C ASP A 5 -4.21 -12.25 25.22
N GLN A 6 -4.51 -12.03 26.51
CA GLN A 6 -5.70 -11.35 26.96
C GLN A 6 -5.68 -9.93 26.40
N GLN A 7 -6.37 -9.76 25.28
CA GLN A 7 -7.24 -8.65 24.95
C GLN A 7 -7.05 -7.40 25.81
N ASN A 8 -6.23 -6.47 25.33
CA ASN A 8 -6.43 -5.07 25.65
C ASN A 8 -7.86 -4.71 25.18
N PRO A 9 -8.78 -4.28 26.07
CA PRO A 9 -10.12 -3.87 25.63
C PRO A 9 -9.92 -2.81 24.54
N SER A 10 -10.36 -3.15 23.32
CA SER A 10 -10.06 -2.39 22.11
C SER A 10 -10.29 -0.90 22.37
N ARG A 11 -9.37 -0.01 22.01
CA ARG A 11 -9.52 1.46 22.08
C ARG A 11 -10.86 1.96 21.50
N TRP A 12 -11.44 1.20 20.58
CA TRP A 12 -12.82 1.32 20.12
C TRP A 12 -13.88 1.39 21.25
N VAL A 13 -13.73 0.63 22.33
CA VAL A 13 -14.66 0.61 23.48
C VAL A 13 -14.65 1.93 24.24
N SER A 14 -13.48 2.52 24.49
CA SER A 14 -13.41 3.88 25.05
C SER A 14 -13.96 4.91 24.08
N LEU A 15 -13.69 4.75 22.78
CA LEU A 15 -14.19 5.65 21.75
C LEU A 15 -15.72 5.63 21.63
N PHE A 16 -16.37 4.49 21.89
CA PHE A 16 -17.84 4.37 21.90
C PHE A 16 -18.52 5.21 22.98
N TRP A 17 -17.84 5.50 24.09
CA TRP A 17 -18.38 6.41 25.11
C TRP A 17 -18.18 7.87 24.71
N ASP A 18 -17.01 8.22 24.17
CA ASP A 18 -16.67 9.57 23.68
C ASP A 18 -17.58 10.05 22.54
N ILE A 19 -18.02 9.16 21.64
CA ILE A 19 -18.82 9.50 20.45
C ILE A 19 -20.13 10.23 20.81
N ALA A 20 -20.74 9.88 21.93
CA ALA A 20 -21.99 10.49 22.38
C ALA A 20 -21.78 11.92 22.92
N GLU A 21 -20.63 12.19 23.54
CA GLU A 21 -20.33 13.45 24.21
C GLU A 21 -19.65 14.47 23.29
N MET A 22 -19.04 14.02 22.19
CA MET A 22 -18.41 14.92 21.21
C MET A 22 -19.44 15.67 20.37
N SER A 23 -19.42 17.00 20.53
CA SER A 23 -20.29 17.93 19.81
C SER A 23 -19.74 18.36 18.46
N ASP A 24 -18.41 18.49 18.30
CA ASP A 24 -17.80 18.88 17.03
C ASP A 24 -17.68 17.68 16.05
N PRO A 25 -18.33 17.73 14.87
CA PRO A 25 -18.21 16.69 13.86
C PRO A 25 -16.78 16.48 13.34
N LEU A 26 -15.96 17.53 13.27
CA LEU A 26 -14.60 17.43 12.73
C LEU A 26 -13.68 16.67 13.68
N ASP A 27 -13.71 16.99 14.96
CA ASP A 27 -12.93 16.27 15.96
C ASP A 27 -13.36 14.81 16.08
N LEU A 28 -14.66 14.52 15.98
CA LEU A 28 -15.15 13.15 15.95
C LEU A 28 -14.63 12.39 14.71
N ALA A 29 -14.67 13.01 13.53
CA ALA A 29 -14.10 12.42 12.32
C ALA A 29 -12.60 12.10 12.49
N ARG A 30 -11.81 13.03 13.05
CA ARG A 30 -10.38 12.82 13.29
C ARG A 30 -10.08 11.67 14.24
N LYS A 31 -10.85 11.54 15.33
CA LYS A 31 -10.66 10.43 16.27
C LYS A 31 -10.98 9.07 15.63
N LEU A 32 -12.07 8.98 14.88
CA LEU A 32 -12.45 7.76 14.17
C LEU A 32 -11.41 7.38 13.10
N ASP A 33 -10.93 8.38 12.35
CA ASP A 33 -9.88 8.24 11.35
C ASP A 33 -8.61 7.67 11.96
N ALA A 34 -8.11 8.29 13.04
CA ALA A 34 -6.90 7.87 13.73
C ALA A 34 -6.99 6.45 14.30
N GLU A 35 -8.15 6.05 14.84
CA GLU A 35 -8.35 4.71 15.40
C GLU A 35 -8.42 3.64 14.29
N SER A 36 -9.14 3.93 13.20
CA SER A 36 -9.18 3.07 12.01
C SER A 36 -7.79 2.93 11.38
N GLU A 37 -7.06 4.03 11.23
CA GLU A 37 -5.71 4.05 10.67
C GLU A 37 -4.74 3.25 11.54
N THR A 38 -4.79 3.44 12.86
CA THR A 38 -3.96 2.66 13.81
C THR A 38 -4.23 1.17 13.68
N SER A 39 -5.50 0.77 13.63
CA SER A 39 -5.89 -0.63 13.48
C SER A 39 -5.48 -1.20 12.12
N PHE A 40 -5.56 -0.40 11.06
CA PHE A 40 -5.16 -0.80 9.71
C PHE A 40 -3.65 -1.07 9.61
N LYS A 41 -2.82 -0.16 10.16
CA LYS A 41 -1.35 -0.28 10.13
C LYS A 41 -0.80 -1.52 10.85
N GLN A 42 -1.59 -2.11 11.75
CA GLN A 42 -1.23 -3.34 12.48
C GLN A 42 -1.45 -4.61 11.66
N ILE A 43 -2.15 -4.53 10.53
CA ILE A 43 -2.47 -5.70 9.71
C ILE A 43 -1.34 -5.93 8.71
N PRO A 44 -0.66 -7.09 8.74
CA PRO A 44 0.37 -7.41 7.77
C PRO A 44 -0.18 -7.44 6.34
N PHE A 45 0.67 -7.12 5.37
CA PHE A 45 0.29 -7.13 3.96
C PHE A 45 -0.24 -8.50 3.51
N GLU A 46 0.33 -9.59 4.04
CA GLU A 46 -0.03 -10.96 3.70
C GLU A 46 -1.46 -11.30 4.11
N GLU A 47 -1.95 -10.73 5.22
CA GLU A 47 -3.34 -10.89 5.64
C GLU A 47 -4.30 -10.19 4.66
N TRP A 48 -3.91 -9.03 4.13
CA TRP A 48 -4.66 -8.37 3.06
C TRP A 48 -4.67 -9.18 1.77
N VAL A 49 -3.52 -9.73 1.36
CA VAL A 49 -3.43 -10.61 0.18
C VAL A 49 -4.31 -11.84 0.34
N ARG A 50 -4.21 -12.55 1.47
CA ARG A 50 -5.07 -13.72 1.76
C ARG A 50 -6.54 -13.35 1.68
N HIS A 51 -6.94 -12.27 2.33
CA HIS A 51 -8.32 -11.78 2.33
C HIS A 51 -8.84 -11.50 0.92
N LEU A 52 -8.07 -10.75 0.12
CA LEU A 52 -8.45 -10.34 -1.24
C LEU A 52 -8.55 -11.51 -2.23
N LEU A 53 -7.86 -12.61 -1.94
CA LEU A 53 -7.93 -13.87 -2.69
C LEU A 53 -9.03 -14.81 -2.18
N GLY A 54 -9.81 -14.39 -1.19
CA GLY A 54 -10.91 -15.18 -0.62
C GLY A 54 -10.47 -16.20 0.43
N TYR A 55 -9.21 -16.17 0.88
CA TYR A 55 -8.74 -16.99 1.99
C TYR A 55 -9.09 -16.38 3.35
N HIS A 56 -9.08 -17.22 4.37
CA HIS A 56 -9.24 -16.77 5.76
C HIS A 56 -8.07 -15.88 6.19
N ALA A 57 -8.38 -14.71 6.74
CA ALA A 57 -7.42 -13.74 7.26
C ALA A 57 -7.99 -13.14 8.56
N LEU A 58 -7.57 -13.67 9.71
CA LEU A 58 -8.16 -13.36 11.01
C LEU A 58 -7.96 -11.89 11.39
N ALA A 59 -6.81 -11.30 11.05
CA ALA A 59 -6.52 -9.91 11.37
C ALA A 59 -7.48 -8.96 10.63
N VAL A 60 -7.68 -9.20 9.34
CA VAL A 60 -8.64 -8.43 8.52
C VAL A 60 -10.07 -8.64 9.02
N GLN A 61 -10.45 -9.88 9.37
CA GLN A 61 -11.78 -10.14 9.92
C GLN A 61 -12.05 -9.37 11.22
N ARG A 62 -11.09 -9.35 12.14
CA ARG A 62 -11.19 -8.57 13.39
C ARG A 62 -11.31 -7.07 13.12
N PHE A 63 -10.52 -6.56 12.18
CA PHE A 63 -10.61 -5.17 11.74
C PHE A 63 -11.99 -4.82 11.18
N MET A 64 -12.56 -5.66 10.31
CA MET A 64 -13.91 -5.46 9.79
C MET A 64 -14.96 -5.54 10.91
N GLN A 65 -14.79 -6.45 11.87
CA GLN A 65 -15.70 -6.60 13.00
C GLN A 65 -15.75 -5.34 13.88
N GLN A 66 -14.60 -4.68 14.12
CA GLN A 66 -14.56 -3.40 14.84
C GLN A 66 -15.42 -2.32 14.15
N HIS A 67 -15.34 -2.25 12.82
CA HIS A 67 -16.13 -1.32 12.01
C HIS A 67 -17.64 -1.65 12.01
N ILE A 68 -18.01 -2.94 12.05
CA ILE A 68 -19.41 -3.35 12.23
C ILE A 68 -19.92 -2.88 13.60
N MET A 69 -19.14 -3.12 14.67
CA MET A 69 -19.51 -2.71 16.02
C MET A 69 -19.66 -1.20 16.15
N LEU A 70 -18.80 -0.43 15.48
CA LEU A 70 -18.94 1.03 15.37
C LEU A 70 -20.30 1.40 14.76
N GLY A 71 -20.65 0.83 13.62
CA GLY A 71 -21.92 1.17 12.97
C GLY A 71 -23.13 0.74 13.79
N ASP A 72 -23.09 -0.41 14.47
CA ASP A 72 -24.15 -0.84 15.40
C ASP A 72 -24.28 0.12 16.59
N HIS A 73 -23.17 0.69 17.06
CA HIS A 73 -23.18 1.72 18.10
C HIS A 73 -23.83 3.02 17.60
N ILE A 74 -23.39 3.55 16.46
CA ILE A 74 -23.94 4.78 15.87
C ILE A 74 -25.44 4.61 15.55
N LEU A 75 -25.83 3.46 15.00
CA LEU A 75 -27.23 3.18 14.68
C LEU A 75 -28.11 3.17 15.94
N ARG A 76 -27.63 2.61 17.06
CA ARG A 76 -28.34 2.68 18.35
C ARG A 76 -28.43 4.11 18.86
N HIS A 77 -27.34 4.87 18.77
CA HIS A 77 -27.31 6.27 19.17
C HIS A 77 -28.32 7.12 18.37
N LEU A 78 -28.37 6.96 17.04
CA LEU A 78 -29.31 7.69 16.18
C LEU A 78 -30.77 7.30 16.42
N ARG A 79 -31.06 6.05 16.81
CA ARG A 79 -32.42 5.64 17.21
C ARG A 79 -32.87 6.35 18.48
N ALA A 80 -31.97 6.51 19.45
CA ALA A 80 -32.25 7.23 20.69
C ALA A 80 -32.28 8.75 20.49
N HIS A 81 -31.43 9.28 19.60
CA HIS A 81 -31.26 10.71 19.34
C HIS A 81 -31.36 11.04 17.84
N PRO A 82 -32.56 11.05 17.24
CA PRO A 82 -32.71 11.26 15.79
C PRO A 82 -32.16 12.61 15.28
N ARG A 83 -32.13 13.64 16.14
CA ARG A 83 -31.58 14.98 15.82
C ARG A 83 -30.08 14.97 15.54
N GLU A 84 -29.35 13.98 16.07
CA GLU A 84 -27.91 13.83 15.88
C GLU A 84 -27.53 13.37 14.45
N ARG A 85 -28.53 13.08 13.61
CA ARG A 85 -28.31 12.66 12.22
C ARG A 85 -27.49 13.68 11.42
N GLU A 86 -27.69 14.98 11.66
CA GLU A 86 -26.92 16.04 11.00
C GLU A 86 -25.45 16.03 11.39
N LYS A 87 -25.15 15.74 12.67
CA LYS A 87 -23.78 15.56 13.17
C LYS A 87 -23.06 14.46 12.38
N TYR A 88 -23.64 13.27 12.30
CA TYR A 88 -23.02 12.15 11.57
C TYR A 88 -22.95 12.39 10.06
N ALA A 89 -23.87 13.16 9.48
CA ALA A 89 -23.76 13.61 8.08
C ALA A 89 -22.60 14.61 7.86
N ALA A 90 -22.26 15.42 8.86
CA ALA A 90 -21.04 16.25 8.82
C ALA A 90 -19.77 15.40 9.00
N VAL A 91 -19.77 14.45 9.93
CA VAL A 91 -18.67 13.49 10.13
C VAL A 91 -18.39 12.71 8.84
N GLU A 92 -19.42 12.16 8.19
CA GLU A 92 -19.32 11.43 6.91
C GLU A 92 -18.58 12.26 5.85
N ARG A 93 -18.95 13.54 5.69
CA ARG A 93 -18.33 14.44 4.72
C ARG A 93 -16.84 14.65 4.98
N HIS A 94 -16.44 14.77 6.24
CA HIS A 94 -15.03 14.93 6.60
C HIS A 94 -14.19 13.67 6.30
N LEU A 95 -14.81 12.49 6.27
CA LEU A 95 -14.11 11.21 6.11
C LEU A 95 -13.94 10.74 4.66
N ARG A 96 -14.66 11.32 3.69
CA ARG A 96 -14.74 10.85 2.28
C ARG A 96 -13.40 10.56 1.62
N GLN A 97 -12.36 11.32 1.95
CA GLN A 97 -11.02 11.22 1.35
C GLN A 97 -9.95 10.77 2.36
N ARG A 98 -10.36 10.46 3.59
CA ARG A 98 -9.45 10.24 4.72
C ARG A 98 -9.54 8.86 5.32
N SER A 99 -10.75 8.29 5.38
CA SER A 99 -10.97 7.05 6.11
C SER A 99 -11.97 6.17 5.37
N PRO A 100 -11.51 5.32 4.43
CA PRO A 100 -12.41 4.58 3.54
C PRO A 100 -13.38 3.67 4.31
N PHE A 101 -12.88 3.02 5.37
CA PHE A 101 -13.68 2.08 6.18
C PHE A 101 -14.69 2.79 7.09
N VAL A 102 -14.28 3.85 7.79
CA VAL A 102 -15.17 4.61 8.67
C VAL A 102 -16.22 5.36 7.85
N HIS A 103 -15.82 6.00 6.75
CA HIS A 103 -16.74 6.66 5.82
C HIS A 103 -17.83 5.69 5.36
N TYR A 104 -17.47 4.50 4.90
CA TYR A 104 -18.43 3.47 4.48
C TYR A 104 -19.41 3.11 5.61
N VAL A 105 -18.93 2.86 6.83
CA VAL A 105 -19.78 2.52 7.98
C VAL A 105 -20.81 3.62 8.24
N ILE A 106 -20.37 4.87 8.33
CA ILE A 106 -21.25 5.99 8.64
C ILE A 106 -22.24 6.22 7.51
N GLN A 107 -21.80 6.12 6.26
CA GLN A 107 -22.69 6.23 5.10
C GLN A 107 -23.80 5.17 5.14
N GLN A 108 -23.48 3.90 5.42
CA GLN A 108 -24.48 2.84 5.52
C GLN A 108 -25.48 3.10 6.66
N VAL A 109 -24.99 3.53 7.82
CA VAL A 109 -25.86 3.87 8.96
C VAL A 109 -26.77 5.05 8.65
N LEU A 110 -26.26 6.09 7.98
CA LEU A 110 -27.08 7.22 7.54
C LEU A 110 -28.15 6.79 6.53
N LEU A 111 -27.85 5.85 5.62
CA LEU A 111 -28.84 5.27 4.71
C LEU A 111 -29.88 4.37 5.41
N GLY A 112 -29.78 4.16 6.72
CA GLY A 112 -30.68 3.30 7.48
C GLY A 112 -30.32 1.81 7.39
N ASN A 113 -29.18 1.50 6.78
CA ASN A 113 -28.70 0.14 6.64
C ASN A 113 -27.83 -0.25 7.85
N ARG A 114 -27.81 -1.55 8.17
CA ARG A 114 -26.71 -2.09 8.98
C ARG A 114 -25.46 -2.17 8.10
N PRO A 115 -24.28 -1.77 8.59
CA PRO A 115 -23.04 -2.00 7.86
C PRO A 115 -22.89 -3.50 7.58
N ARG A 116 -22.66 -3.84 6.32
CA ARG A 116 -22.35 -5.21 5.90
C ARG A 116 -21.01 -5.16 5.19
N PHE A 117 -19.96 -5.56 5.89
CA PHE A 117 -18.81 -6.16 5.24
C PHE A 117 -19.18 -7.63 5.05
N GLN A 118 -19.16 -8.14 3.83
CA GLN A 118 -19.74 -9.45 3.51
C GLN A 118 -19.10 -10.55 4.37
N GLN A 119 -19.84 -11.06 5.37
CA GLN A 119 -19.35 -12.00 6.38
C GLN A 119 -18.96 -13.39 5.83
N ARG A 120 -19.26 -13.70 4.56
CA ARG A 120 -18.95 -15.00 3.93
C ARG A 120 -18.26 -14.91 2.56
N GLN A 121 -18.05 -13.70 2.04
CA GLN A 121 -17.25 -13.42 0.85
C GLN A 121 -16.45 -12.16 1.17
N ALA A 122 -15.31 -12.38 1.81
CA ALA A 122 -14.60 -11.37 2.58
C ALA A 122 -13.92 -10.35 1.67
N CYS A 123 -14.67 -9.33 1.22
CA CYS A 123 -14.13 -8.13 0.60
C CYS A 123 -15.07 -6.96 0.95
N PRO A 124 -14.56 -5.79 1.38
CA PRO A 124 -15.29 -4.54 1.17
C PRO A 124 -15.67 -4.49 -0.32
N PRO A 125 -16.90 -4.10 -0.68
CA PRO A 125 -17.21 -3.98 -2.09
C PRO A 125 -16.19 -3.01 -2.71
N LEU A 126 -15.67 -3.35 -3.90
CA LEU A 126 -14.62 -2.55 -4.58
C LEU A 126 -15.08 -1.11 -4.91
N ASP A 127 -16.35 -0.80 -4.64
CA ASP A 127 -16.93 0.53 -4.69
C ASP A 127 -16.58 1.39 -3.46
N VAL A 128 -16.00 0.84 -2.39
CA VAL A 128 -15.49 1.63 -1.25
C VAL A 128 -14.38 2.56 -1.78
N PRO A 129 -14.59 3.90 -1.75
CA PRO A 129 -13.60 4.85 -2.21
C PRO A 129 -12.29 4.67 -1.44
N GLY A 130 -11.14 4.72 -2.10
CA GLY A 130 -9.82 4.53 -1.49
C GLY A 130 -9.39 3.06 -1.31
N PHE A 131 -10.24 2.16 -0.80
CA PHE A 131 -9.84 0.77 -0.58
C PHE A 131 -9.51 0.02 -1.88
N HIS A 132 -10.25 0.31 -2.97
CA HIS A 132 -10.00 -0.28 -4.29
C HIS A 132 -8.59 0.03 -4.83
N LEU A 133 -7.98 1.13 -4.38
CA LEU A 133 -6.63 1.53 -4.77
C LEU A 133 -5.55 0.62 -4.15
N LEU A 134 -5.86 -0.07 -3.05
CA LEU A 134 -5.05 -1.17 -2.50
C LEU A 134 -5.47 -2.52 -3.10
N ALA A 135 -6.78 -2.79 -3.13
CA ALA A 135 -7.31 -4.11 -3.46
C ALA A 135 -7.10 -4.52 -4.92
N ARG A 136 -7.38 -3.61 -5.86
CA ARG A 136 -7.34 -3.91 -7.30
C ARG A 136 -5.94 -4.25 -7.80
N PRO A 137 -4.87 -3.53 -7.44
CA PRO A 137 -3.51 -3.92 -7.83
C PRO A 137 -3.14 -5.33 -7.37
N ILE A 138 -3.51 -5.71 -6.14
CA ILE A 138 -3.25 -7.05 -5.60
C ILE A 138 -4.03 -8.10 -6.40
N GLN A 139 -5.33 -7.91 -6.61
CA GLN A 139 -6.15 -8.86 -7.38
C GLN A 139 -5.65 -9.01 -8.83
N LEU A 140 -5.19 -7.91 -9.44
CA LEU A 140 -4.66 -7.94 -10.80
C LEU A 140 -3.45 -8.89 -10.91
N LEU A 141 -2.52 -8.89 -9.95
CA LEU A 141 -1.36 -9.80 -9.93
C LEU A 141 -1.73 -11.26 -10.18
N PHE A 142 -2.82 -11.71 -9.54
CA PHE A 142 -3.25 -13.10 -9.59
C PHE A 142 -4.20 -13.38 -10.77
N SER A 143 -4.80 -12.35 -11.36
CA SER A 143 -5.65 -12.47 -12.55
C SER A 143 -4.86 -12.62 -13.86
N THR A 144 -3.63 -12.09 -13.93
CA THR A 144 -2.90 -11.92 -15.20
C THR A 144 -1.74 -12.89 -15.44
N ARG A 145 -1.51 -13.93 -14.62
CA ARG A 145 -0.22 -14.66 -14.69
C ARG A 145 -0.26 -16.19 -14.66
N GLN A 146 0.16 -16.76 -15.79
CA GLN A 146 0.94 -17.99 -15.89
C GLN A 146 2.43 -17.70 -15.54
N LYS A 147 2.75 -17.41 -14.28
CA LYS A 147 4.16 -17.31 -13.83
C LYS A 147 4.46 -18.35 -12.76
N GLY A 148 5.71 -18.78 -12.69
CA GLY A 148 6.17 -19.73 -11.68
C GLY A 148 5.94 -19.19 -10.27
N LEU A 149 5.55 -20.08 -9.34
CA LEU A 149 5.20 -19.74 -7.96
C LEU A 149 6.29 -18.91 -7.26
N THR A 150 7.56 -19.27 -7.45
CA THR A 150 8.70 -18.57 -6.85
C THR A 150 8.77 -17.10 -7.23
N THR A 151 8.56 -16.76 -8.50
CA THR A 151 8.56 -15.36 -8.96
C THR A 151 7.40 -14.59 -8.35
N THR A 152 6.23 -15.21 -8.27
CA THR A 152 5.06 -14.60 -7.63
C THR A 152 5.30 -14.31 -6.15
N LEU A 153 5.91 -15.23 -5.41
CA LEU A 153 6.25 -15.03 -4.00
C LEU A 153 7.25 -13.88 -3.82
N LYS A 154 8.36 -13.86 -4.58
CA LYS A 154 9.33 -12.76 -4.52
C LYS A 154 8.69 -11.40 -4.82
N ILE A 155 7.74 -11.34 -5.76
CA ILE A 155 6.98 -10.12 -6.07
C ILE A 155 6.10 -9.70 -4.89
N LEU A 156 5.44 -10.63 -4.21
CA LEU A 156 4.64 -10.32 -3.03
C LEU A 156 5.50 -9.77 -1.91
N ASP A 157 6.72 -10.29 -1.73
CA ASP A 157 7.66 -9.76 -0.73
C ASP A 157 8.05 -8.30 -1.05
N VAL A 158 8.30 -7.98 -2.32
CA VAL A 158 8.56 -6.59 -2.78
C VAL A 158 7.36 -5.68 -2.52
N LEU A 159 6.15 -6.17 -2.79
CA LEU A 159 4.93 -5.42 -2.52
C LEU A 159 4.67 -5.25 -1.03
N SER A 160 5.06 -6.21 -0.20
CA SER A 160 5.02 -6.10 1.26
C SER A 160 5.92 -4.96 1.73
N ALA A 161 7.18 -4.91 1.27
CA ALA A 161 8.09 -3.81 1.57
C ALA A 161 7.56 -2.44 1.11
N ARG A 162 6.93 -2.39 -0.07
CA ARG A 162 6.29 -1.17 -0.59
C ARG A 162 5.06 -0.76 0.22
N PHE A 163 4.24 -1.72 0.64
CA PHE A 163 3.07 -1.50 1.48
C PHE A 163 3.47 -0.95 2.85
N GLU A 164 4.50 -1.53 3.47
CA GLU A 164 5.04 -1.03 4.74
C GLU A 164 5.47 0.43 4.63
N LYS A 165 6.23 0.79 3.59
CA LYS A 165 6.71 2.16 3.37
C LYS A 165 5.58 3.16 3.14
N SER A 166 4.54 2.78 2.41
CA SER A 166 3.48 3.69 1.96
C SER A 166 2.28 3.76 2.91
N HIS A 167 2.04 2.71 3.69
CA HIS A 167 0.85 2.60 4.54
C HIS A 167 1.23 2.37 6.00
N SER A 168 2.00 1.32 6.32
CA SER A 168 2.25 0.93 7.72
C SER A 168 3.17 1.90 8.48
N SER A 169 4.24 2.36 7.85
CA SER A 169 5.25 3.27 8.43
C SER A 169 5.00 4.74 8.11
N ALA A 170 4.02 5.05 7.26
CA ALA A 170 3.67 6.43 6.95
C ALA A 170 3.06 7.11 8.19
N SER A 171 3.33 8.40 8.40
CA SER A 171 2.69 9.17 9.48
C SER A 171 1.18 9.28 9.25
N ILE A 172 0.77 9.47 7.99
CA ILE A 172 -0.62 9.53 7.53
C ILE A 172 -0.73 8.68 6.27
N ILE A 173 -1.74 7.81 6.20
CA ILE A 173 -2.02 7.03 4.98
C ILE A 173 -2.69 7.91 3.92
N ASP A 174 -2.10 7.94 2.72
CA ASP A 174 -2.71 8.57 1.55
C ASP A 174 -3.61 7.57 0.82
N TRP A 175 -4.89 7.56 1.19
CA TRP A 175 -5.91 6.72 0.57
C TRP A 175 -6.30 7.13 -0.86
N THR A 176 -5.68 8.18 -1.43
CA THR A 176 -5.89 8.58 -2.82
C THR A 176 -4.84 8.01 -3.76
N ARG A 177 -3.76 7.43 -3.21
CA ARG A 177 -2.66 6.86 -3.97
C ARG A 177 -2.81 5.35 -4.08
N PRO A 178 -2.85 4.77 -5.30
CA PRO A 178 -2.84 3.32 -5.45
C PRO A 178 -1.56 2.67 -4.96
N LEU A 179 -1.69 1.42 -4.52
CA LEU A 179 -0.53 0.55 -4.38
C LEU A 179 0.12 0.44 -5.75
N ASP A 180 1.27 1.10 -5.87
CA ASP A 180 1.98 1.14 -7.13
C ASP A 180 2.35 -0.29 -7.53
N THR A 181 1.93 -0.70 -8.72
CA THR A 181 2.26 -1.98 -9.36
C THR A 181 2.89 -1.77 -10.73
N SER A 182 3.11 -0.51 -11.12
CA SER A 182 3.67 -0.17 -12.44
C SER A 182 5.11 -0.68 -12.63
N MET A 183 5.84 -0.84 -11.53
CA MET A 183 7.24 -1.29 -11.53
C MET A 183 7.43 -2.79 -11.32
N LEU A 184 6.36 -3.58 -11.31
CA LEU A 184 6.48 -5.04 -11.11
C LEU A 184 7.35 -5.72 -12.16
N TYR A 185 7.27 -5.26 -13.40
CA TYR A 185 8.16 -5.74 -14.47
C TYR A 185 9.64 -5.50 -14.12
N LEU A 186 9.99 -4.32 -13.59
CA LEU A 186 11.37 -4.06 -13.16
C LEU A 186 11.75 -4.95 -11.98
N SER A 187 10.84 -5.14 -11.02
CA SER A 187 11.06 -6.07 -9.91
C SER A 187 11.29 -7.50 -10.42
N GLU A 188 10.58 -7.95 -11.45
CA GLU A 188 10.82 -9.27 -12.04
C GLU A 188 12.19 -9.40 -12.67
N THR A 189 12.61 -8.40 -13.46
CA THR A 189 13.95 -8.40 -14.04
C THR A 189 15.02 -8.36 -12.95
N LEU A 190 14.78 -7.57 -11.89
CA LEU A 190 15.65 -7.51 -10.70
C LEU A 190 15.60 -8.76 -9.83
N LEU A 191 14.63 -9.66 -10.02
CA LEU A 191 14.50 -10.90 -9.24
C LEU A 191 14.76 -12.17 -10.08
N SER A 192 15.06 -11.97 -11.36
CA SER A 192 15.61 -12.98 -12.28
C SER A 192 16.94 -13.50 -11.76
N ASP A 193 17.22 -14.78 -12.01
CA ASP A 193 18.46 -15.41 -11.54
C ASP A 193 19.66 -15.10 -12.46
N SER A 194 19.45 -14.46 -13.62
CA SER A 194 20.51 -14.15 -14.59
C SER A 194 21.00 -12.71 -14.45
N THR A 195 22.29 -12.53 -14.11
CA THR A 195 22.97 -11.23 -14.12
C THR A 195 23.02 -10.66 -15.54
N ASP A 196 23.39 -11.47 -16.53
CA ASP A 196 23.55 -11.01 -17.92
C ASP A 196 22.22 -10.53 -18.49
N THR A 197 21.13 -11.27 -18.27
CA THR A 197 19.79 -10.88 -18.73
C THR A 197 19.34 -9.56 -18.08
N LEU A 198 19.69 -9.31 -16.82
CA LEU A 198 19.41 -8.03 -16.17
C LEU A 198 20.20 -6.89 -16.84
N VAL A 199 21.49 -7.10 -17.09
CA VAL A 199 22.37 -6.10 -17.73
C VAL A 199 21.89 -5.79 -19.15
N GLU A 200 21.58 -6.82 -19.94
CA GLU A 200 21.05 -6.69 -21.30
C GLU A 200 19.71 -5.94 -21.29
N THR A 201 18.76 -6.37 -20.47
CA THR A 201 17.42 -5.75 -20.41
C THR A 201 17.49 -4.26 -20.05
N LEU A 202 18.34 -3.90 -19.09
CA LEU A 202 18.53 -2.50 -18.68
C LEU A 202 19.24 -1.69 -19.76
N THR A 203 20.23 -2.28 -20.43
CA THR A 203 20.96 -1.62 -21.52
C THR A 203 20.06 -1.38 -22.73
N ASP A 204 19.28 -2.38 -23.15
CA ASP A 204 18.34 -2.24 -24.26
C ASP A 204 17.25 -1.21 -23.94
N ALA A 205 16.72 -1.22 -22.71
CA ALA A 205 15.74 -0.24 -22.28
C ALA A 205 16.31 1.19 -22.30
N ASP A 206 17.54 1.39 -21.83
CA ASP A 206 18.19 2.70 -21.84
C ASP A 206 18.52 3.14 -23.26
N ILE A 207 19.05 2.25 -24.12
CA ILE A 207 19.28 2.56 -25.54
C ILE A 207 17.99 3.04 -26.18
N ILE A 208 16.86 2.33 -26.02
CA ILE A 208 15.57 2.76 -26.60
C ILE A 208 15.13 4.13 -26.06
N ASN A 209 15.28 4.37 -24.76
CA ASN A 209 14.87 5.63 -24.13
C ASN A 209 15.76 6.82 -24.56
N PHE A 210 17.06 6.58 -24.74
CA PHE A 210 18.05 7.61 -25.11
C PHE A 210 18.20 7.79 -26.63
N ASP A 211 17.96 6.77 -27.46
CA ASP A 211 17.94 6.89 -28.93
C ASP A 211 16.79 7.78 -29.40
N ALA A 212 15.67 7.75 -28.67
CA ALA A 212 14.57 8.65 -28.89
C ALA A 212 14.91 10.11 -28.54
N PHE A 213 16.05 10.38 -27.90
CA PHE A 213 16.46 11.67 -27.36
C PHE A 213 17.29 12.46 -28.37
N SER A 214 16.88 13.71 -28.63
CA SER A 214 17.61 14.65 -29.48
C SER A 214 18.22 15.78 -28.64
N PRO A 215 19.32 16.41 -29.08
CA PRO A 215 19.89 17.57 -28.39
C PRO A 215 18.89 18.73 -28.22
N ALA A 216 17.91 18.86 -29.12
CA ALA A 216 16.85 19.86 -29.02
C ALA A 216 15.92 19.61 -27.81
N ASP A 217 15.79 18.37 -27.35
CA ASP A 217 14.97 18.03 -26.19
C ASP A 217 15.53 18.60 -24.88
N LEU A 218 16.84 18.79 -24.78
CA LEU A 218 17.49 19.40 -23.61
C LEU A 218 17.09 20.86 -23.42
N LEU A 219 16.85 21.57 -24.53
CA LEU A 219 16.56 23.01 -24.52
C LEU A 219 15.05 23.28 -24.57
N HIS A 220 14.27 22.41 -25.22
CA HIS A 220 12.88 22.70 -25.58
C HIS A 220 11.86 21.67 -25.09
N HIS A 221 12.28 20.47 -24.67
CA HIS A 221 11.37 19.40 -24.23
C HIS A 221 11.72 18.84 -22.84
N PRO A 222 11.51 19.65 -21.78
CA PRO A 222 11.80 19.22 -20.40
C PRO A 222 10.98 17.98 -19.99
N THR A 223 9.89 17.69 -20.67
CA THR A 223 9.07 16.48 -20.44
C THR A 223 9.83 15.19 -20.68
N ARG A 224 10.73 15.15 -21.68
CA ARG A 224 11.52 13.94 -22.00
C ARG A 224 12.67 13.74 -21.01
N VAL A 225 13.34 14.82 -20.62
CA VAL A 225 14.33 14.79 -19.53
C VAL A 225 13.69 14.27 -18.25
N ARG A 226 12.51 14.80 -17.88
CA ARG A 226 11.74 14.34 -16.73
C ARG A 226 11.30 12.87 -16.84
N TYR A 227 11.02 12.40 -18.05
CA TYR A 227 10.71 10.98 -18.28
C TYR A 227 11.91 10.08 -17.98
N ILE A 228 13.09 10.39 -18.51
CA ILE A 228 14.33 9.63 -18.24
C ILE A 228 14.69 9.67 -16.74
N GLU A 229 14.55 10.84 -16.12
CA GLU A 229 14.71 11.02 -14.67
C GLU A 229 13.72 10.16 -13.88
N SER A 230 12.44 10.12 -14.30
CA SER A 230 11.44 9.27 -13.64
C SER A 230 11.78 7.78 -13.72
N LYS A 231 12.36 7.32 -14.83
CA LYS A 231 12.82 5.93 -15.00
C LYS A 231 14.01 5.62 -14.10
N TRP A 232 14.93 6.57 -13.96
CA TRP A 232 16.05 6.45 -13.02
C TRP A 232 15.55 6.29 -11.57
N HIS A 233 14.63 7.17 -11.14
CA HIS A 233 14.05 7.10 -9.79
C HIS A 233 13.27 5.80 -9.56
N ALA A 234 12.51 5.36 -10.56
CA ALA A 234 11.77 4.11 -10.51
C ALA A 234 12.69 2.90 -10.31
N LEU A 235 13.79 2.83 -11.07
CA LEU A 235 14.77 1.76 -10.96
C LEU A 235 15.48 1.79 -9.59
N ARG A 236 15.89 2.97 -9.13
CA ARG A 236 16.47 3.16 -7.79
C ARG A 236 15.56 2.62 -6.69
N ASP A 237 14.28 2.99 -6.73
CA ASP A 237 13.31 2.59 -5.72
C ASP A 237 13.02 1.09 -5.79
N ALA A 238 12.87 0.54 -7.00
CA ALA A 238 12.67 -0.89 -7.20
C ALA A 238 13.85 -1.71 -6.65
N VAL A 239 15.09 -1.26 -6.83
CA VAL A 239 16.28 -1.94 -6.29
C VAL A 239 16.28 -1.95 -4.77
N SER A 240 15.99 -0.80 -4.14
CA SER A 240 15.93 -0.72 -2.68
C SER A 240 14.86 -1.65 -2.11
N GLU A 241 13.67 -1.67 -2.73
CA GLU A 241 12.57 -2.55 -2.34
C GLU A 241 12.87 -4.03 -2.58
N CYS A 242 13.52 -4.38 -3.72
CA CYS A 242 13.94 -5.76 -4.01
C CYS A 242 15.01 -6.25 -3.03
N CYS A 243 15.97 -5.41 -2.64
CA CYS A 243 16.99 -5.78 -1.66
C CYS A 243 16.41 -5.94 -0.26
N ALA A 244 15.42 -5.11 0.12
CA ALA A 244 14.71 -5.25 1.38
C ALA A 244 13.88 -6.53 1.44
N ALA A 245 13.22 -6.89 0.33
CA ALA A 245 12.38 -8.07 0.23
C ALA A 245 13.17 -9.38 0.07
N VAL A 246 14.23 -9.37 -0.74
CA VAL A 246 15.03 -10.56 -1.08
C VAL A 246 16.52 -10.23 -0.96
N PRO A 247 17.08 -10.21 0.27
CA PRO A 247 18.47 -9.81 0.52
C PRO A 247 19.52 -10.61 -0.26
N ASP A 248 19.21 -11.87 -0.60
CA ASP A 248 20.09 -12.74 -1.39
C ASP A 248 20.41 -12.18 -2.78
N GLN A 249 19.58 -11.26 -3.29
CA GLN A 249 19.78 -10.63 -4.60
C GLN A 249 20.81 -9.49 -4.57
N VAL A 250 21.21 -9.01 -3.38
CA VAL A 250 22.13 -7.87 -3.23
C VAL A 250 23.46 -8.12 -3.95
N ALA A 251 24.05 -9.31 -3.78
CA ALA A 251 25.33 -9.64 -4.41
C ALA A 251 25.24 -9.62 -5.95
N ARG A 252 24.14 -10.17 -6.50
CA ARG A 252 23.89 -10.21 -7.94
C ARG A 252 23.62 -8.82 -8.51
N ILE A 253 22.83 -7.99 -7.82
CA ILE A 253 22.57 -6.60 -8.23
C ILE A 253 23.87 -5.79 -8.20
N LEU A 254 24.77 -6.03 -7.23
CA LEU A 254 26.08 -5.40 -7.18
C LEU A 254 26.97 -5.82 -8.37
N GLU A 255 26.92 -7.10 -8.76
CA GLU A 255 27.61 -7.60 -9.95
C GLU A 255 27.06 -6.94 -11.22
N ALA A 256 25.74 -6.91 -11.40
CA ALA A 256 25.09 -6.21 -12.53
C ALA A 256 25.46 -4.72 -12.56
N THR A 257 25.54 -4.06 -11.41
CA THR A 257 25.97 -2.66 -11.29
C THR A 257 27.37 -2.45 -11.86
N ARG A 258 28.31 -3.36 -11.54
CA ARG A 258 29.69 -3.30 -12.06
C ARG A 258 29.72 -3.57 -13.56
N ALA A 259 28.99 -4.57 -14.04
CA ALA A 259 28.90 -4.93 -15.45
C ALA A 259 28.35 -3.75 -16.29
N LEU A 260 27.25 -3.13 -15.85
CA LEU A 260 26.68 -1.94 -16.49
C LEU A 260 27.67 -0.76 -16.50
N HIS A 261 28.39 -0.55 -15.40
CA HIS A 261 29.38 0.53 -15.31
C HIS A 261 30.55 0.33 -16.28
N ILE A 262 31.09 -0.91 -16.37
CA ILE A 262 32.12 -1.29 -17.34
C ILE A 262 31.59 -1.13 -18.77
N GLY A 263 30.34 -1.54 -19.01
CA GLY A 263 29.60 -1.34 -20.27
C GLY A 263 29.21 0.11 -20.57
N ARG A 264 29.59 1.08 -19.71
CA ARG A 264 29.32 2.52 -19.84
C ARG A 264 27.83 2.88 -19.82
N ASN A 265 26.97 1.99 -19.36
CA ASN A 265 25.58 2.34 -19.04
C ASN A 265 25.53 3.03 -17.67
N TYR A 266 25.82 4.34 -17.65
CA TYR A 266 25.87 5.13 -16.42
C TYR A 266 24.49 5.42 -15.84
N HIS A 267 23.44 5.49 -16.65
CA HIS A 267 22.08 5.76 -16.18
C HIS A 267 21.59 4.63 -15.27
N SER A 268 21.52 3.39 -15.79
CA SER A 268 21.11 2.26 -14.97
C SER A 268 22.11 1.92 -13.86
N SER A 269 23.43 1.94 -14.12
CA SER A 269 24.42 1.59 -13.09
C SER A 269 24.34 2.52 -11.86
N THR A 270 24.15 3.83 -12.08
CA THR A 270 23.97 4.77 -10.96
C THR A 270 22.63 4.58 -10.26
N ALA A 271 21.55 4.28 -10.98
CA ALA A 271 20.26 3.97 -10.35
C ALA A 271 20.37 2.75 -9.42
N LEU A 272 21.01 1.67 -9.87
CA LEU A 272 21.27 0.47 -9.06
C LEU A 272 22.11 0.81 -7.82
N LEU A 273 23.21 1.53 -8.00
CA LEU A 273 24.10 1.92 -6.90
C LEU A 273 23.37 2.76 -5.84
N HIS A 274 22.56 3.73 -6.27
CA HIS A 274 21.77 4.56 -5.36
C HIS A 274 20.67 3.77 -4.66
N GLY A 275 20.05 2.80 -5.34
CA GLY A 275 19.08 1.89 -4.73
C GLY A 275 19.72 1.01 -3.64
N LEU A 276 20.87 0.42 -3.92
CA LEU A 276 21.66 -0.35 -2.95
C LEU A 276 22.06 0.49 -1.74
N ARG A 277 22.52 1.73 -1.96
CA ARG A 277 22.85 2.65 -0.87
C ARG A 277 21.63 2.97 -0.01
N ALA A 278 20.47 3.23 -0.63
CA ALA A 278 19.24 3.51 0.11
C ALA A 278 18.85 2.33 1.01
N TYR A 279 18.91 1.10 0.47
CA TYR A 279 18.68 -0.13 1.23
C TYR A 279 19.61 -0.24 2.45
N LEU A 280 20.92 -0.05 2.26
CA LEU A 280 21.90 -0.13 3.36
C LEU A 280 21.63 0.91 4.46
N VAL A 281 21.37 2.16 4.08
CA VAL A 281 21.06 3.22 5.05
C VAL A 281 19.81 2.89 5.86
N SER A 282 18.75 2.39 5.21
CA SER A 282 17.52 1.99 5.89
C SER A 282 17.72 0.81 6.85
N ASN A 283 18.59 -0.14 6.53
CA ASN A 283 18.90 -1.26 7.41
C ASN A 283 19.83 -0.90 8.58
N HIS A 284 20.76 0.02 8.39
CA HIS A 284 21.61 0.52 9.50
C HIS A 284 20.83 1.39 10.50
N LEU A 285 19.70 1.98 10.10
CA LEU A 285 18.79 2.73 10.98
C LEU A 285 17.77 1.84 11.72
N ARG A 286 17.76 0.53 11.44
CA ARG A 286 16.88 -0.47 12.08
C ARG A 286 17.58 -1.29 13.19
N ILE A 287 18.83 -0.94 13.54
CA ILE A 287 19.61 -1.49 14.67
C ILE A 287 19.55 -0.50 15.83
#